data_AF-A0A087UW95-F1
#
_entry.id   AF-A0A087UW95-F1
#
_cell.length_a   1.000
_cell.length_b   1.000
_cell.length_c   1.000
_cell.angle_alpha   90.00
_cell.angle_beta   90.00
_cell.angle_gamma   90.00
#
_symmetry.space_group_name_H-M   'P 1'
#
loop_
_entity.id
_entity.type
_entity.pdbx_description
1 polymer ?
#
loop_
_entity_poly.entity_id
_entity_poly.type
_entity_poly.pdbx_seq_one_letter_code
_entity_poly.pdbx_strand_id
1 'polypeptide(L)'
;MSLSVTMDNENNTANIMKLGRPSFGIDGRYLLRGVVDESVRDYLLSMEKSAEQLSTYFLPKSPIYRAFEFEVMLANISLQNETETTSSVNRKYTIKDLKGLVPQIKWDKYFKGLLSVEISENDSVLVEDLTFVKNVAHFINR
;
A
#
# COMPACT_ATOMS: atom_id res chain seq x y z
N MET A 1 0.03 -1.27 0.72
CA MET A 1 -0.94 -0.63 1.64
C MET A 1 -0.15 -0.04 2.80
N SER A 2 -0.53 1.13 3.29
CA SER A 2 0.06 1.74 4.49
C SER A 2 -0.85 1.49 5.70
N LEU A 3 -0.25 1.21 6.85
CA LEU A 3 -0.95 1.13 8.13
C LEU A 3 -0.36 2.18 9.06
N SER A 4 -1.23 2.93 9.72
CA SER A 4 -0.86 3.94 10.71
C SER A 4 -1.85 3.94 11.87
N VAL A 5 -1.48 4.58 12.97
CA VAL A 5 -2.38 4.82 14.11
C VAL A 5 -2.53 6.32 14.25
N THR A 6 -3.78 6.80 14.29
CA THR A 6 -4.11 8.23 14.35
C THR A 6 -5.21 8.48 15.39
N MET A 7 -5.44 9.74 15.74
CA MET A 7 -6.55 10.12 16.61
C MET A 7 -7.88 9.82 15.91
N ASP A 8 -8.83 9.24 16.63
CA ASP A 8 -10.19 9.08 16.11
C ASP A 8 -10.92 10.42 16.18
N ASN A 9 -11.24 11.01 15.01
CA ASN A 9 -11.94 12.30 14.95
C ASN A 9 -13.37 12.24 15.51
N GLU A 10 -13.98 11.05 15.60
CA GLU A 10 -15.30 10.87 16.23
C GLU A 10 -15.19 10.55 17.73
N ASN A 11 -14.00 10.17 18.20
CA ASN A 11 -13.69 9.93 19.61
C ASN A 11 -12.24 10.36 19.91
N ASN A 12 -12.05 11.66 20.17
CA ASN A 12 -10.74 12.27 20.36
C ASN A 12 -9.93 11.78 21.58
N THR A 13 -10.52 10.90 22.40
CA THR A 13 -9.84 10.24 23.52
C THR A 13 -9.22 8.89 23.14
N ALA A 14 -9.50 8.40 21.93
CA ALA A 14 -9.02 7.12 21.43
C ALA A 14 -8.20 7.28 20.15
N ASN A 15 -7.31 6.31 19.93
CA ASN A 15 -6.62 6.15 18.66
C ASN A 15 -7.32 5.09 17.82
N ILE A 16 -7.23 5.22 16.50
CA ILE A 16 -7.78 4.28 15.52
C ILE A 16 -6.71 3.88 14.50
N MET A 17 -6.74 2.61 14.08
CA MET A 17 -5.94 2.14 12.96
C MET A 17 -6.44 2.76 11.67
N LYS A 18 -5.53 3.21 10.81
CA LYS A 18 -5.86 3.78 9.51
C LYS A 18 -5.13 3.04 8.40
N LEU A 19 -5.89 2.51 7.44
CA LEU A 19 -5.42 1.81 6.26
C LEU A 19 -5.53 2.72 5.04
N GLY A 20 -4.39 2.95 4.38
CA GLY A 20 -4.30 3.89 3.27
C GLY A 20 -3.50 3.40 2.07
N ARG A 21 -3.38 4.29 1.09
CA ARG A 21 -2.49 4.10 -0.06
C ARG A 21 -1.03 4.10 0.38
N PRO A 22 -0.15 3.30 -0.25
CA PRO A 22 1.28 3.34 0.04
C PRO A 22 1.90 4.65 -0.45
N SER A 23 3.05 5.01 0.13
CA SER A 23 3.97 5.95 -0.50
C SER A 23 4.81 5.25 -1.56
N PHE A 24 5.29 6.02 -2.53
CA PHE A 24 6.15 5.57 -3.62
C PHE A 24 7.52 6.27 -3.53
N GLY A 25 8.57 5.68 -4.10
CA GLY A 25 9.92 6.26 -4.11
C GLY A 25 10.03 7.55 -4.93
N ILE A 26 9.15 7.71 -5.91
CA ILE A 26 8.90 8.95 -6.67
C ILE A 26 7.39 9.16 -6.83
N ASP A 27 6.94 10.34 -7.26
CA ASP A 27 5.51 10.57 -7.51
C ASP A 27 4.97 9.57 -8.55
N GLY A 28 3.90 8.85 -8.18
CA GLY A 28 3.33 7.77 -8.98
C GLY A 28 2.92 8.19 -10.39
N ARG A 29 2.63 9.47 -10.61
CA ARG A 29 2.32 10.00 -11.95
C ARG A 29 3.53 9.95 -12.89
N TYR A 30 4.75 10.02 -12.36
CA TYR A 30 5.96 9.76 -13.13
C TYR A 30 6.12 8.26 -13.39
N LEU A 31 5.89 7.39 -12.39
CA LEU A 31 5.96 5.94 -12.57
C LEU A 31 5.10 5.46 -13.76
N LEU A 32 3.91 6.02 -13.94
CA LEU A 32 3.02 5.69 -15.05
C LEU A 32 3.52 6.13 -16.43
N ARG A 33 4.49 7.04 -16.52
CA ARG A 33 5.12 7.42 -17.79
C ARG A 33 6.15 6.40 -18.26
N GLY A 34 6.61 5.51 -17.39
CA GLY A 34 7.59 4.47 -17.72
C GLY A 34 9.00 5.00 -18.03
N VAL A 35 9.89 4.11 -18.47
CA VAL A 35 11.33 4.38 -18.65
C VAL A 35 11.67 5.39 -19.77
N VAL A 36 10.67 5.91 -20.48
CA VAL A 36 10.86 7.05 -21.40
C VAL A 36 11.05 8.37 -20.65
N ASP A 37 10.49 8.48 -19.44
CA ASP A 37 10.69 9.62 -18.53
C ASP A 37 12.05 9.50 -17.82
N GLU A 38 12.80 10.59 -17.80
CA GLU A 38 14.13 10.66 -17.19
C GLU A 38 14.09 10.37 -15.68
N SER A 39 13.08 10.89 -14.98
CA SER A 39 12.92 10.70 -13.53
C SER A 39 12.72 9.22 -13.19
N VAL A 40 12.04 8.48 -14.07
CA VAL A 40 11.82 7.04 -13.90
C VAL A 40 13.09 6.25 -14.15
N ARG A 41 13.90 6.63 -15.15
CA ARG A 41 15.21 5.99 -15.39
C ARG A 41 16.17 6.20 -14.23
N ASP A 42 16.26 7.44 -13.75
CA ASP A 42 17.13 7.79 -12.62
C ASP A 42 16.69 7.07 -11.34
N TYR A 43 15.39 6.94 -11.13
CA TYR A 43 14.84 6.16 -10.03
C TYR A 43 15.22 4.67 -10.13
N LEU A 44 15.02 4.04 -11.29
CA LEU A 44 15.40 2.64 -11.49
C LEU A 44 16.91 2.42 -11.33
N LEU A 45 17.74 3.35 -11.81
CA LEU A 45 19.18 3.32 -11.60
C LEU A 45 19.54 3.45 -10.11
N SER A 46 18.80 4.28 -9.36
CA SER A 46 18.96 4.39 -7.90
C SER A 46 18.61 3.10 -7.18
N MET A 47 17.55 2.40 -7.61
CA MET A 47 17.20 1.06 -7.10
C MET A 47 18.33 0.06 -7.37
N GLU A 48 18.87 0.03 -8.60
CA GLU A 48 20.00 -0.83 -8.98
C GLU A 48 21.23 -0.58 -8.10
N LYS A 49 21.66 0.69 -7.98
CA LYS A 49 22.82 1.08 -7.17
C LYS A 49 22.64 0.76 -5.69
N SER A 50 21.44 1.01 -5.14
CA SER A 50 21.14 0.71 -3.74
C SER A 50 21.23 -0.79 -3.47
N ALA A 51 20.71 -1.60 -4.40
CA ALA A 51 20.75 -3.05 -4.28
C ALA A 51 22.19 -3.59 -4.37
N GLU A 52 23.02 -3.05 -5.27
CA GLU A 52 24.45 -3.37 -5.35
C GLU A 52 25.20 -3.03 -4.06
N GLN A 53 24.93 -1.86 -3.47
CA GLN A 53 25.57 -1.42 -2.22
C GLN A 53 25.20 -2.29 -1.02
N LEU A 54 23.96 -2.79 -0.98
CA LEU A 54 23.45 -3.62 0.12
C LEU A 54 23.76 -5.10 -0.05
N SER A 55 24.33 -5.51 -1.19
CA SER A 55 24.58 -6.91 -1.49
C SER A 55 26.04 -7.27 -1.39
N THR A 56 26.33 -8.42 -0.79
CA THR A 56 27.68 -9.00 -0.75
C THR A 56 28.04 -9.68 -2.08
N TYR A 57 27.08 -9.83 -3.01
CA TYR A 57 27.24 -10.52 -4.28
C TYR A 57 26.60 -9.73 -5.42
N PHE A 58 27.02 -10.03 -6.65
CA PHE A 58 26.40 -9.47 -7.86
C PHE A 58 24.91 -9.83 -7.91
N LEU A 59 24.04 -8.81 -7.97
CA LEU A 59 22.61 -9.02 -8.11
C LEU A 59 22.21 -9.01 -9.59
N PRO A 60 21.41 -9.99 -10.04
CA PRO A 60 20.78 -9.91 -11.35
C PRO A 60 19.83 -8.70 -11.39
N LYS A 61 19.68 -8.06 -12.55
CA LYS A 61 18.72 -6.95 -12.72
C LYS A 61 17.24 -7.38 -12.59
N SER A 62 16.93 -8.66 -12.83
CA SER A 62 15.55 -9.15 -12.90
C SER A 62 14.68 -8.89 -11.65
N PRO A 63 15.13 -9.16 -10.41
CA PRO A 63 14.33 -8.87 -9.21
C PRO A 63 14.06 -7.37 -9.02
N ILE A 64 15.00 -6.50 -9.39
CA ILE A 64 14.86 -5.05 -9.28
C ILE A 64 13.80 -4.55 -10.26
N TYR A 65 13.85 -5.02 -11.50
CA TYR A 65 12.80 -4.75 -12.49
C TYR A 65 11.43 -5.25 -12.05
N ARG A 66 11.33 -6.43 -11.45
CA ARG A 66 10.05 -6.94 -10.91
C ARG A 66 9.52 -6.08 -9.75
N ALA A 67 10.40 -5.61 -8.86
CA ALA A 67 10.01 -4.69 -7.79
C ALA A 67 9.52 -3.36 -8.35
N PHE A 68 10.21 -2.83 -9.37
CA PHE A 68 9.80 -1.62 -10.09
C PHE A 68 8.43 -1.80 -10.78
N GLU A 69 8.22 -2.90 -11.52
CA GLU A 69 6.93 -3.21 -12.16
C GLU A 69 5.80 -3.33 -11.14
N PHE A 70 6.09 -3.92 -9.98
CA PHE A 70 5.13 -3.99 -8.88
C PHE A 70 4.78 -2.60 -8.33
N GLU A 71 5.74 -1.70 -8.22
CA GLU A 71 5.49 -0.32 -7.79
C GLU A 71 4.68 0.47 -8.83
N VAL A 72 4.99 0.34 -10.13
CA VAL A 72 4.19 0.92 -11.23
C VAL A 72 2.75 0.42 -11.17
N MET A 73 2.55 -0.88 -10.91
CA MET A 73 1.23 -1.48 -10.76
C MET A 73 0.46 -0.90 -9.57
N LEU A 74 1.12 -0.75 -8.41
CA LEU A 74 0.51 -0.10 -7.25
C LEU A 74 0.17 1.38 -7.53
N ALA A 75 1.05 2.11 -8.22
CA ALA A 75 0.81 3.50 -8.61
C ALA A 75 -0.41 3.62 -9.53
N ASN A 76 -0.55 2.70 -10.50
CA ASN A 76 -1.69 2.66 -11.40
C ASN A 76 -3.01 2.44 -10.63
N ILE A 77 -3.05 1.47 -9.72
CA ILE A 77 -4.23 1.21 -8.88
C ILE A 77 -4.54 2.43 -7.98
N SER A 78 -3.53 3.07 -7.41
CA SER A 78 -3.70 4.26 -6.55
C SER A 78 -4.28 5.46 -7.31
N LEU A 79 -3.86 5.68 -8.56
CA LEU A 79 -4.23 6.87 -9.34
C LEU A 79 -5.53 6.71 -10.12
N GLN A 80 -5.89 5.50 -10.53
CA GLN A 80 -7.17 5.25 -11.23
C GLN A 80 -8.39 5.67 -10.39
N ASN A 81 -8.30 5.55 -9.07
CA ASN A 81 -9.40 5.88 -8.15
C ASN A 81 -9.22 7.28 -7.51
N GLU A 82 -8.22 8.06 -7.91
CA GLU A 82 -7.92 9.35 -7.29
C GLU A 82 -9.07 10.35 -7.41
N THR A 83 -9.76 10.35 -8.55
CA THR A 83 -10.90 11.25 -8.82
C THR A 83 -12.14 10.90 -8.00
N GLU A 84 -12.40 9.61 -7.75
CA GLU A 84 -13.50 9.17 -6.87
C GLU A 84 -13.22 9.54 -5.40
N THR A 85 -11.94 9.55 -5.01
CA THR A 85 -11.51 9.89 -3.64
C THR A 85 -11.54 11.37 -3.28
N THR A 86 -11.76 12.28 -4.23
CA THR A 86 -12.04 13.70 -3.88
C THR A 86 -13.31 13.86 -3.02
N SER A 87 -14.15 12.81 -2.96
CA SER A 87 -15.33 12.70 -2.10
C SER A 87 -15.28 11.54 -1.09
N SER A 88 -14.18 10.77 -1.02
CA SER A 88 -14.10 9.61 -0.12
C SER A 88 -13.90 10.05 1.31
N VAL A 89 -15.00 10.17 2.03
CA VAL A 89 -15.02 10.18 3.50
C VAL A 89 -14.37 8.87 3.95
N ASN A 90 -13.29 8.95 4.73
CA ASN A 90 -12.71 7.79 5.39
C ASN A 90 -13.83 7.03 6.12
N ARG A 91 -13.97 5.72 5.85
CA ARG A 91 -15.03 4.91 6.47
C ARG A 91 -14.45 3.97 7.50
N LYS A 92 -15.12 3.86 8.64
CA LYS A 92 -14.81 2.87 9.67
C LYS A 92 -15.39 1.51 9.29
N TYR A 93 -14.56 0.49 9.39
CA TYR A 93 -14.93 -0.91 9.24
C TYR A 93 -14.37 -1.68 10.43
N THR A 94 -15.06 -2.71 10.89
CA THR A 94 -14.43 -3.67 11.80
C THR A 94 -13.49 -4.59 11.01
N ILE A 95 -12.54 -5.23 11.69
CA ILE A 95 -11.71 -6.27 11.07
C ILE A 95 -12.58 -7.40 10.51
N LYS A 96 -13.69 -7.73 11.18
CA LYS A 96 -14.69 -8.68 10.68
C LYS A 96 -15.29 -8.24 9.34
N ASP A 97 -15.64 -6.97 9.20
CA ASP A 97 -16.15 -6.43 7.93
C ASP A 97 -15.10 -6.56 6.82
N LEU A 98 -13.84 -6.25 7.12
CA LEU A 98 -12.74 -6.36 6.16
C LEU A 98 -12.51 -7.81 5.70
N LYS A 99 -12.60 -8.79 6.62
CA LYS A 99 -12.56 -10.22 6.26
C LYS A 99 -13.68 -10.61 5.31
N GLY A 100 -14.88 -10.05 5.48
CA GLY A 100 -16.01 -10.30 4.58
C GLY A 100 -15.88 -9.58 3.23
N LEU A 101 -15.44 -8.32 3.23
CA LEU A 101 -15.37 -7.48 2.03
C LEU A 101 -14.16 -7.78 1.15
N VAL A 102 -13.05 -8.22 1.75
CA VAL A 102 -11.77 -8.49 1.08
C VAL A 102 -11.14 -9.77 1.67
N PRO A 103 -11.76 -10.95 1.43
CA PRO A 103 -11.31 -12.21 2.03
C PRO A 103 -9.95 -12.69 1.52
N GLN A 104 -9.45 -12.11 0.41
CA GLN A 104 -8.18 -12.50 -0.18
C GLN A 104 -6.98 -12.03 0.65
N ILE A 105 -7.17 -11.09 1.58
CA ILE A 105 -6.14 -10.67 2.53
C ILE A 105 -6.30 -11.47 3.82
N LYS A 106 -5.21 -12.08 4.28
CA LYS A 106 -5.13 -12.72 5.61
C LYS A 106 -5.02 -11.65 6.69
N TRP A 107 -6.11 -10.95 6.99
CA TRP A 107 -6.15 -9.79 7.89
C TRP A 107 -5.54 -10.07 9.27
N ASP A 108 -5.78 -11.24 9.85
CA ASP A 108 -5.16 -11.62 11.13
C ASP A 108 -3.64 -11.65 11.05
N LYS A 109 -3.09 -12.19 9.94
CA LYS A 109 -1.63 -12.21 9.72
C LYS A 109 -1.10 -10.82 9.44
N TYR A 110 -1.83 -10.01 8.68
CA TYR A 110 -1.45 -8.64 8.33
C TYR A 110 -1.31 -7.77 9.59
N PHE A 111 -2.36 -7.71 10.41
CA PHE A 111 -2.33 -6.85 11.58
C PHE A 111 -1.42 -7.40 12.69
N LYS A 112 -1.43 -8.70 12.99
CA LYS A 112 -0.50 -9.30 13.97
C LYS A 112 0.97 -9.18 13.55
N GLY A 113 1.25 -9.11 12.26
CA GLY A 113 2.61 -8.93 11.74
C GLY A 113 3.13 -7.50 11.90
N LEU A 114 2.25 -6.52 12.03
CA LEU A 114 2.60 -5.09 12.13
C LEU A 114 2.42 -4.51 13.53
N LEU A 115 1.56 -5.13 14.35
CA LEU A 115 1.15 -4.62 15.65
C LEU A 115 1.47 -5.66 16.73
N SER A 116 2.17 -5.24 17.77
CA SER A 116 2.54 -6.07 18.93
C SER A 116 1.46 -6.09 20.02
N VAL A 117 0.20 -5.89 19.66
CA VAL A 117 -0.95 -5.86 20.57
C VAL A 117 -1.95 -6.95 20.18
N GLU A 118 -2.78 -7.36 21.14
CA GLU A 118 -3.91 -8.23 20.83
C GLU A 118 -4.93 -7.47 19.99
N ILE A 119 -5.46 -8.14 18.97
CA ILE A 119 -6.38 -7.57 18.00
C ILE A 119 -7.65 -8.41 17.97
N SER A 120 -8.78 -7.74 18.17
CA SER A 120 -10.11 -8.30 18.13
C SER A 120 -10.74 -8.12 16.74
N GLU A 121 -11.62 -9.03 16.34
CA GLU A 121 -12.38 -8.87 15.09
C GLU A 121 -13.31 -7.64 15.11
N ASN A 122 -13.64 -7.14 16.30
CA ASN A 122 -14.46 -5.95 16.50
C ASN A 122 -13.65 -4.65 16.49
N ASP A 123 -12.32 -4.71 16.43
CA ASP A 123 -11.49 -3.51 16.37
C ASP A 123 -11.77 -2.74 15.09
N SER A 124 -11.88 -1.43 15.23
CA SER A 124 -12.21 -0.52 14.13
C SER A 124 -10.96 -0.10 13.35
N VAL A 125 -11.10 -0.09 12.04
CA VAL A 125 -10.11 0.35 11.07
C VAL A 125 -10.73 1.42 10.20
N LEU A 126 -10.10 2.58 10.17
CA LEU A 126 -10.42 3.66 9.26
C LEU A 126 -9.80 3.36 7.89
N VAL A 127 -10.61 3.13 6.87
CA VAL A 127 -10.14 2.83 5.51
C VAL A 127 -10.34 4.06 4.63
N GLU A 128 -9.25 4.56 4.05
CA GLU A 128 -9.30 5.72 3.15
C GLU A 128 -10.01 5.38 1.83
N ASP A 129 -9.68 4.23 1.24
CA ASP A 129 -10.16 3.82 -0.07
C ASP A 129 -10.33 2.29 -0.12
N LEU A 130 -11.56 1.81 0.08
CA LEU A 130 -11.87 0.38 0.05
C LEU A 130 -11.69 -0.22 -1.36
N THR A 131 -11.92 0.57 -2.42
CA THR A 131 -11.75 0.13 -3.80
C THR A 131 -10.27 -0.15 -4.09
N PHE A 132 -9.38 0.74 -3.64
CA PHE A 132 -7.94 0.51 -3.69
C PHE A 132 -7.54 -0.81 -3.01
N VAL A 133 -8.03 -1.04 -1.78
CA VAL A 133 -7.73 -2.27 -1.01
C VAL A 133 -8.20 -3.51 -1.78
N LYS A 134 -9.42 -3.50 -2.34
CA LYS A 134 -9.95 -4.59 -3.15
C LYS A 134 -9.11 -4.85 -4.40
N ASN A 135 -8.71 -3.80 -5.12
CA ASN A 135 -7.92 -3.93 -6.33
C ASN A 135 -6.52 -4.51 -6.06
N VAL A 136 -5.86 -4.04 -4.99
CA VAL A 136 -4.59 -4.63 -4.55
C VAL A 136 -4.76 -6.09 -4.16
N ALA A 137 -5.79 -6.41 -3.38
CA ALA A 137 -6.06 -7.78 -2.93
C ALA A 137 -6.31 -8.74 -4.10
N HIS A 138 -7.03 -8.29 -5.12
CA HIS A 138 -7.25 -9.05 -6.35
C HIS A 138 -5.94 -9.29 -7.11
N PHE A 139 -5.06 -8.30 -7.17
CA PHE A 139 -3.82 -8.41 -7.93
C PHE A 139 -2.79 -9.34 -7.25
N ILE A 140 -2.61 -9.22 -5.93
CA ILE A 140 -1.59 -10.00 -5.20
C ILE A 140 -1.94 -11.49 -5.01
N ASN A 141 -3.17 -11.89 -5.35
CA ASN A 141 -3.63 -13.28 -5.27
C ASN A 141 -3.73 -13.96 -6.65
N ARG A 142 -3.19 -13.33 -7.70
CA ARG A 142 -2.93 -13.96 -9.00
C ARG A 142 -1.57 -14.65 -8.98
#